data_AF-A0A2E4NZ40-F1
#
_entry.id   AF-A0A2E4NZ40-F1
#
_cell.length_a   1.000
_cell.length_b   1.000
_cell.length_c   1.000
_cell.angle_alpha   90.00
_cell.angle_beta   90.00
_cell.angle_gamma   90.00
#
_symmetry.space_group_name_H-M   'P 1'
#
loop_
_entity.id
_entity.type
_entity.pdbx_description
1 polymer ?
#
loop_
_entity_poly.entity_id
_entity_poly.type
_entity_poly.pdbx_seq_one_letter_code
_entity_poly.pdbx_strand_id
1 'polypeptide(L)'
;MGFFGILAIVVIVILLIPSNSFESKAIRLAMDALQRTSSTVPESSAEYFPPPGVMKATLKENFCPSQMKLSLQRDYGAAKAEHAAYHLLDIVGHLFLQNSKPDMSTWCLSARDTLGAHFE
;
A
#
# COMPACT_ATOMS: atom_id res chain seq x y z
N MET A 1 -45.27 -16.85 3.66
CA MET A 1 -44.36 -15.96 4.41
C MET A 1 -42.97 -16.54 4.32
N GLY A 2 -42.07 -15.93 3.55
CA GLY A 2 -40.70 -16.39 3.38
C GLY A 2 -39.76 -15.18 3.31
N PHE A 3 -39.31 -14.71 4.46
CA PHE A 3 -38.28 -13.67 4.60
C PHE A 3 -36.90 -14.33 4.39
N PHE A 4 -36.50 -14.55 3.14
CA PHE A 4 -35.16 -15.06 2.81
C PHE A 4 -34.53 -14.33 1.62
N GLY A 5 -34.65 -12.99 1.57
CA GLY A 5 -34.22 -12.20 0.40
C GLY A 5 -33.31 -11.01 0.65
N ILE A 6 -33.01 -10.62 1.91
CA ILE A 6 -32.41 -9.28 2.16
C ILE A 6 -31.01 -9.33 2.81
N LEU A 7 -30.54 -10.49 3.29
CA LEU A 7 -29.25 -10.54 4.00
C LEU A 7 -28.00 -10.65 3.11
N ALA A 8 -28.14 -10.97 1.81
CA ALA A 8 -26.99 -11.20 0.93
C ALA A 8 -26.48 -9.94 0.21
N ILE A 9 -27.20 -8.82 0.25
CA ILE A 9 -26.85 -7.62 -0.54
C ILE A 9 -25.94 -6.65 0.23
N VAL A 10 -25.85 -6.76 1.56
CA VAL A 10 -25.09 -5.80 2.37
C VAL A 10 -23.57 -6.04 2.33
N VAL A 11 -23.11 -7.24 1.98
CA VAL A 11 -21.67 -7.59 2.03
C VAL A 11 -20.91 -7.25 0.73
N ILE A 12 -21.59 -7.03 -0.40
CA ILE A 12 -20.91 -6.81 -1.70
C ILE A 12 -20.62 -5.33 -1.99
N VAL A 13 -21.26 -4.39 -1.29
CA VAL A 13 -21.14 -2.95 -1.60
C VAL A 13 -19.88 -2.29 -1.01
N ILE A 14 -19.14 -2.96 -0.10
CA ILE A 14 -17.92 -2.39 0.50
C ILE A 14 -16.72 -2.41 -0.47
N LEU A 15 -16.78 -3.18 -1.57
CA LEU A 15 -15.65 -3.37 -2.50
C LEU A 15 -15.54 -2.35 -3.65
N LEU A 16 -16.48 -1.41 -3.77
CA LEU A 16 -16.49 -0.40 -4.85
C LEU A 16 -16.50 1.02 -4.29
N ILE A 17 -15.58 1.31 -3.37
CA ILE A 17 -15.23 2.70 -3.07
C ILE A 17 -14.47 3.22 -4.31
N PRO A 18 -14.97 4.25 -5.01
CA PRO A 18 -14.25 4.85 -6.11
C PRO A 18 -12.91 5.31 -5.56
N SER A 19 -11.82 4.70 -6.04
CA SER A 19 -10.47 5.05 -5.60
C SER A 19 -10.28 6.54 -5.83
N ASN A 20 -10.20 7.30 -4.75
CA ASN A 20 -10.00 8.74 -4.79
C ASN A 20 -8.73 8.99 -5.63
N SER A 21 -8.69 10.01 -6.51
CA SER A 21 -7.57 10.23 -7.44
C SER A 21 -6.21 10.20 -6.72
N PHE A 22 -6.20 10.69 -5.48
CA PHE A 22 -5.09 10.62 -4.54
C PHE A 22 -4.66 9.19 -4.17
N GLU A 23 -5.58 8.36 -3.70
CA GLU A 23 -5.31 6.96 -3.30
C GLU A 23 -4.82 6.15 -4.50
N SER A 24 -5.54 6.24 -5.61
CA SER A 24 -5.19 5.51 -6.84
C SER A 24 -3.78 5.88 -7.32
N LYS A 25 -3.45 7.18 -7.29
CA LYS A 25 -2.11 7.66 -7.64
C LYS A 25 -1.05 7.17 -6.65
N ALA A 26 -1.31 7.24 -5.35
CA ALA A 26 -0.36 6.79 -4.32
C ALA A 26 -0.05 5.29 -4.45
N ILE A 27 -1.09 4.45 -4.61
CA ILE A 27 -0.91 3.00 -4.79
C ILE A 27 -0.16 2.69 -6.08
N ARG A 28 -0.47 3.39 -7.18
CA ARG A 28 0.26 3.20 -8.44
C ARG A 28 1.74 3.52 -8.26
N LEU A 29 2.07 4.65 -7.64
CA LEU A 29 3.46 5.04 -7.37
C LEU A 29 4.17 4.02 -6.48
N ALA A 30 3.51 3.49 -5.46
CA ALA A 30 4.06 2.45 -4.61
C ALA A 30 4.33 1.14 -5.37
N MET A 31 3.38 0.70 -6.21
CA MET A 31 3.56 -0.48 -7.06
C MET A 31 4.68 -0.31 -8.08
N ASP A 32 4.78 0.87 -8.71
CA ASP A 32 5.85 1.18 -9.67
C ASP A 32 7.23 1.14 -8.98
N ALA A 33 7.34 1.67 -7.75
CA ALA A 33 8.55 1.62 -6.95
C ALA A 33 8.93 0.17 -6.58
N LEU A 34 7.97 -0.63 -6.10
CA LEU A 34 8.16 -2.05 -5.77
C LEU A 34 8.62 -2.86 -6.99
N GLN A 35 8.07 -2.58 -8.17
CA GLN A 35 8.48 -3.26 -9.40
C GLN A 35 9.95 -2.96 -9.75
N ARG A 36 10.39 -1.71 -9.60
CA ARG A 36 11.78 -1.29 -9.87
C ARG A 36 12.78 -1.89 -8.89
N THR A 37 12.36 -2.17 -7.66
CA THR A 37 13.21 -2.77 -6.63
C THR A 37 13.03 -4.27 -6.49
N SER A 38 12.36 -4.94 -7.42
CA SER A 38 12.19 -6.40 -7.35
C SER A 38 13.52 -7.18 -7.33
N SER A 39 14.59 -6.61 -7.87
CA SER A 39 15.95 -7.17 -7.85
C SER A 39 16.73 -6.91 -6.56
N THR A 40 16.21 -6.13 -5.60
CA THR A 40 16.90 -5.89 -4.31
C THR A 40 16.76 -7.06 -3.35
N VAL A 41 15.90 -8.02 -3.67
CA VAL A 41 15.66 -9.22 -2.87
C VAL A 41 16.72 -10.28 -3.22
N PRO A 42 17.34 -10.95 -2.23
CA PRO A 42 18.26 -12.05 -2.49
C PRO A 42 17.57 -13.20 -3.22
N GLU A 43 18.20 -13.75 -4.26
CA GLU A 43 17.70 -14.95 -4.96
C GLU A 43 17.55 -16.16 -4.02
N SER A 44 18.31 -16.17 -2.92
CA SER A 44 18.27 -17.19 -1.88
C SER A 44 17.19 -16.95 -0.82
N SER A 45 16.32 -15.95 -0.97
CA SER A 45 15.27 -15.68 0.01
C SER A 45 14.31 -16.87 0.11
N ALA A 46 14.05 -17.30 1.35
CA ALA A 46 13.07 -18.33 1.64
C ALA A 46 11.64 -17.77 1.75
N GLU A 47 11.45 -16.46 1.57
CA GLU A 47 10.17 -15.79 1.69
C GLU A 47 9.32 -15.91 0.42
N TYR A 48 8.01 -16.09 0.58
CA TYR A 48 7.07 -16.10 -0.53
C TYR A 48 6.65 -14.68 -0.91
N PHE A 49 7.28 -14.10 -1.92
CA PHE A 49 6.93 -12.75 -2.38
C PHE A 49 5.53 -12.72 -3.00
N PRO A 50 4.64 -11.82 -2.54
CA PRO A 50 3.27 -11.77 -3.03
C PRO A 50 3.26 -11.38 -4.51
N PRO A 51 2.40 -12.01 -5.35
CA PRO A 51 2.23 -11.57 -6.73
C PRO A 51 1.66 -10.15 -6.79
N PRO A 52 1.84 -9.41 -7.91
CA PRO A 52 1.49 -8.00 -8.00
C PRO A 52 0.05 -7.65 -7.59
N GLY A 53 -0.93 -8.53 -7.91
CA GLY A 53 -2.32 -8.34 -7.52
C GLY A 53 -2.54 -8.41 -6.00
N VAL A 54 -1.85 -9.33 -5.32
CA VAL A 54 -1.91 -9.48 -3.86
C VAL A 54 -1.21 -8.30 -3.20
N MET A 55 -0.02 -7.92 -3.67
CA MET A 55 0.69 -6.77 -3.10
C MET A 55 -0.11 -5.47 -3.23
N LYS A 56 -0.77 -5.25 -4.38
CA LYS A 56 -1.68 -4.12 -4.58
C LYS A 56 -2.86 -4.14 -3.60
N ALA A 57 -3.43 -5.32 -3.31
CA ALA A 57 -4.50 -5.46 -2.33
C ALA A 57 -3.99 -5.15 -0.90
N THR A 58 -2.81 -5.64 -0.53
CA THR A 58 -2.15 -5.32 0.75
C THR A 58 -1.93 -3.81 0.91
N LEU A 59 -1.46 -3.12 -0.13
CA LEU A 59 -1.32 -1.67 -0.11
C LEU A 59 -2.68 -0.96 0.09
N LYS A 60 -3.74 -1.44 -0.56
CA LYS A 60 -5.09 -0.89 -0.40
C LYS A 60 -5.64 -1.07 1.00
N GLU A 61 -5.51 -2.27 1.57
CA GLU A 61 -6.00 -2.60 2.90
C GLU A 61 -5.33 -1.75 4.00
N ASN A 62 -4.09 -1.33 3.77
CA ASN A 62 -3.31 -0.50 4.69
C ASN A 62 -3.37 1.00 4.36
N PHE A 63 -4.15 1.41 3.35
CA PHE A 63 -4.29 2.81 2.99
C PHE A 63 -5.53 3.42 3.64
N CYS A 64 -5.35 4.36 4.55
CA CYS A 64 -6.43 5.15 5.15
C CYS A 64 -6.41 6.59 4.62
N PRO A 65 -7.13 6.93 3.52
CA PRO A 65 -6.95 8.19 2.81
C PRO A 65 -7.15 9.43 3.67
N SER A 66 -8.17 9.45 4.52
CA SER A 66 -8.51 10.62 5.35
C SER A 66 -7.41 10.91 6.38
N GLN A 67 -6.94 9.87 7.08
CA GLN A 67 -5.87 10.00 8.06
C GLN A 67 -4.54 10.35 7.39
N MET A 68 -4.23 9.69 6.27
CA MET A 68 -3.02 9.96 5.50
C MET A 68 -2.98 11.42 5.03
N LYS A 69 -4.06 11.94 4.43
CA LYS A 69 -4.13 13.33 3.98
C LYS A 69 -3.93 14.33 5.13
N LEU A 70 -4.54 14.08 6.29
CA LEU A 70 -4.38 14.94 7.47
C LEU A 70 -2.94 14.95 7.98
N SER A 71 -2.33 13.77 8.14
CA SER A 71 -0.93 13.67 8.55
C SER A 71 0.00 14.37 7.56
N LEU A 72 -0.17 14.14 6.26
CA LEU A 72 0.66 14.77 5.24
C LEU A 72 0.48 16.29 5.18
N GLN A 73 -0.74 16.79 5.35
CA GLN A 73 -0.99 18.22 5.41
C GLN A 73 -0.30 18.86 6.62
N ARG A 74 -0.29 18.17 7.77
CA ARG A 74 0.40 18.62 8.99
C ARG A 74 1.92 18.58 8.84
N ASP A 75 2.45 17.49 8.30
CA ASP A 75 3.89 17.20 8.32
C ASP A 75 4.64 17.84 7.13
N TYR A 76 3.98 18.01 5.99
CA TYR A 76 4.57 18.54 4.74
C TYR A 76 3.89 19.80 4.21
N GLY A 77 2.82 20.28 4.85
CA GLY A 77 2.03 21.42 4.36
C GLY A 77 1.18 21.14 3.12
N ALA A 78 1.24 19.92 2.56
CA ALA A 78 0.43 19.49 1.42
C ALA A 78 0.26 17.96 1.37
N ALA A 79 -0.95 17.50 1.06
CA ALA A 79 -1.23 16.09 0.84
C ALA A 79 -0.88 15.65 -0.60
N LYS A 80 0.41 15.41 -0.87
CA LYS A 80 0.90 14.87 -2.15
C LYS A 80 0.84 13.34 -2.18
N ALA A 81 0.47 12.76 -3.32
CA ALA A 81 0.33 11.31 -3.48
C ALA A 81 1.68 10.58 -3.38
N GLU A 82 2.76 11.26 -3.74
CA GLU A 82 4.12 10.77 -3.66
C GLU A 82 4.54 10.57 -2.20
N HIS A 83 4.29 11.55 -1.32
CA HIS A 83 4.50 11.36 0.12
C HIS A 83 3.60 10.26 0.70
N ALA A 84 2.35 10.16 0.23
CA ALA A 84 1.46 9.08 0.65
C ALA A 84 1.98 7.69 0.26
N ALA A 85 2.54 7.55 -0.95
CA ALA A 85 3.16 6.31 -1.42
C ALA A 85 4.41 5.95 -0.59
N TYR A 86 5.23 6.95 -0.26
CA TYR A 86 6.39 6.79 0.64
C TYR A 86 5.95 6.22 1.99
N HIS A 87 5.00 6.89 2.67
CA HIS A 87 4.53 6.46 3.99
C HIS A 87 3.81 5.13 3.95
N LEU A 88 3.08 4.84 2.87
CA LEU A 88 2.42 3.54 2.69
C LEU A 88 3.42 2.39 2.60
N LEU A 89 4.51 2.56 1.82
CA LEU A 89 5.57 1.56 1.72
C LEU A 89 6.32 1.39 3.05
N ASP A 90 6.50 2.48 3.80
CA ASP A 90 7.08 2.43 5.14
C ASP A 90 6.20 1.60 6.10
N ILE A 91 4.90 1.88 6.14
CA ILE A 91 3.93 1.14 6.98
C ILE A 91 3.93 -0.35 6.62
N VAL A 92 3.80 -0.68 5.35
CA VAL A 92 3.74 -2.08 4.90
C VAL A 92 5.08 -2.79 5.11
N GLY A 93 6.21 -2.10 4.93
CA GLY A 93 7.53 -2.63 5.25
C GLY A 93 7.67 -2.99 6.73
N HIS A 94 7.19 -2.13 7.64
CA HIS A 94 7.18 -2.43 9.07
C HIS A 94 6.23 -3.56 9.43
N LEU A 95 5.07 -3.67 8.78
CA LEU A 95 4.15 -4.79 8.97
C LEU A 95 4.78 -6.12 8.57
N PHE A 96 5.52 -6.19 7.46
CA PHE A 96 6.26 -7.40 7.09
C PHE A 96 7.32 -7.76 8.12
N LEU A 97 8.06 -6.77 8.62
CA LEU A 97 9.06 -6.99 9.66
C LEU A 97 8.43 -7.56 10.94
N GLN A 98 7.31 -6.99 11.38
CA GLN A 98 6.54 -7.48 12.54
C GLN A 98 6.03 -8.93 12.35
N ASN A 99 5.77 -9.33 11.10
CA ASN A 99 5.35 -10.69 10.74
C ASN A 99 6.53 -11.63 10.40
N SER A 100 7.75 -11.28 10.82
CA SER A 100 8.97 -12.08 10.56
C SER A 100 9.21 -12.34 9.06
N LYS A 101 8.96 -11.32 8.24
CA LYS A 101 9.26 -11.28 6.79
C LYS A 101 10.30 -10.19 6.48
N PRO A 102 11.56 -10.32 6.97
CA PRO A 102 12.60 -9.31 6.80
C PRO A 102 12.96 -9.01 5.34
N ASP A 103 12.89 -9.97 4.42
CA ASP A 103 13.25 -9.72 3.02
C ASP A 103 12.14 -8.93 2.29
N MET A 104 10.86 -9.25 2.55
CA MET A 104 9.74 -8.42 2.07
C MET A 104 9.75 -7.01 2.68
N SER A 105 10.13 -6.90 3.96
CA SER A 105 10.33 -5.60 4.60
C SER A 105 11.40 -4.80 3.87
N THR A 106 12.57 -5.41 3.65
CA THR A 106 13.71 -4.80 2.93
C THR A 106 13.31 -4.36 1.53
N TRP A 107 12.51 -5.16 0.81
CA TRP A 107 11.98 -4.80 -0.50
C TRP A 107 11.08 -3.55 -0.45
N CYS A 108 10.17 -3.47 0.51
CA CYS A 108 9.29 -2.31 0.68
C CYS A 108 10.06 -1.05 1.07
N LEU A 109 11.03 -1.15 1.98
CA LEU A 109 11.86 -0.03 2.41
C LEU A 109 12.79 0.44 1.27
N SER A 110 13.32 -0.48 0.47
CA SER A 110 14.08 -0.14 -0.74
C SER A 110 13.20 0.60 -1.74
N ALA A 111 11.96 0.14 -1.95
CA ALA A 111 10.99 0.82 -2.81
C ALA A 111 10.67 2.23 -2.29
N ARG A 112 10.45 2.39 -0.98
CA ARG A 112 10.22 3.67 -0.31
C ARG A 112 11.35 4.65 -0.60
N ASP A 113 12.60 4.21 -0.50
CA ASP A 113 13.78 5.07 -0.67
C ASP A 113 13.90 5.59 -2.10
N THR A 114 13.42 4.84 -3.11
CA THR A 114 13.33 5.34 -4.50
C THR A 114 12.36 6.51 -4.67
N LEU A 115 11.34 6.61 -3.80
CA LEU A 115 10.42 7.75 -3.79
C LEU A 115 11.01 8.92 -2.99
N GLY A 116 11.76 8.62 -1.92
CA GLY A 116 12.44 9.59 -1.06
C GLY A 116 13.39 10.52 -1.82
N ALA A 117 14.14 9.96 -2.77
CA ALA A 117 15.08 10.70 -3.62
C ALA A 117 14.44 11.78 -4.52
N HIS A 118 13.10 11.82 -4.61
CA HIS A 118 12.36 12.81 -5.41
C HIS A 118 11.77 13.95 -4.55
N PHE A 119 12.01 13.97 -3.24
CA PHE A 119 11.48 14.98 -2.33
C PHE A 119 12.46 16.11 -1.99
N GLU A 120 13.69 16.05 -2.48
CA GLU A 120 14.71 17.09 -2.38
C GLU A 120 14.60 18.13 -3.51
#